data_AF-A0A836RYI8-F1
#
_entry.id   AF-A0A836RYI8-F1
#
_cell.length_a   1.000
_cell.length_b   1.000
_cell.length_c   1.000
_cell.angle_alpha   90.00
_cell.angle_beta   90.00
_cell.angle_gamma   90.00
#
_symmetry.space_group_name_H-M   'P 1'
#
loop_
_entity.id
_entity.type
_entity.pdbx_description
1 polymer ?
#
loop_
_entity_poly.entity_id
_entity_poly.type
_entity_poly.pdbx_seq_one_letter_code
_entity_poly.pdbx_strand_id
1 'polypeptide(L)'
;MKRVEITVAAGEGGDVEALLNGFGFTYFRDEASHGGSRFLRYVTLVPDGVVEDLIKQVEKSIDTSKAGNSIALYDVAAYVSKHLDDRSGLADAAGAGRGLEELTQPLERFLKPERSTLAMVFIATTVALAGLLMDNPVIVIGA
;
A
#
# COMPACT_ATOMS: atom_id res chain seq x y z
N MET A 1 -9.26 -5.31 -9.98
CA MET A 1 -8.56 -6.31 -9.15
C MET A 1 -8.36 -7.55 -10.00
N LYS A 2 -7.22 -8.23 -9.84
CA LYS A 2 -6.96 -9.52 -10.48
C LYS A 2 -6.56 -10.57 -9.45
N ARG A 3 -6.92 -11.81 -9.72
CA ARG A 3 -6.40 -12.97 -9.00
C ARG A 3 -5.16 -13.45 -9.74
N VAL A 4 -4.04 -13.47 -9.03
CA VAL A 4 -2.77 -13.97 -9.54
C VAL A 4 -2.52 -15.32 -8.90
N GLU A 5 -2.31 -16.32 -9.76
CA GLU A 5 -1.87 -17.66 -9.35
C GLU A 5 -0.46 -17.90 -9.84
N ILE A 6 0.45 -18.22 -8.93
CA ILE A 6 1.85 -18.49 -9.22
C ILE A 6 2.12 -19.93 -8.81
N THR A 7 2.41 -20.78 -9.78
CA THR A 7 2.84 -22.16 -9.52
C THR A 7 4.34 -22.26 -9.77
N VAL A 8 5.07 -22.80 -8.81
CA VAL A 8 6.53 -22.99 -8.89
C VAL A 8 6.95 -24.35 -8.38
N ALA A 9 8.09 -24.84 -8.84
CA ALA A 9 8.76 -25.98 -8.22
C ALA A 9 9.10 -25.67 -6.75
N ALA A 10 9.07 -26.68 -5.88
CA ALA A 10 9.24 -26.50 -4.44
C ALA A 10 10.56 -25.78 -4.03
N GLY A 11 11.61 -25.84 -4.86
CA GLY A 11 12.87 -25.14 -4.62
C GLY A 11 12.81 -23.62 -4.77
N GLU A 12 11.82 -23.09 -5.50
CA GLU A 12 11.69 -21.65 -5.83
C GLU A 12 10.59 -20.96 -5.01
N GLY A 13 9.88 -21.69 -4.14
CA GLY A 13 8.78 -21.13 -3.34
C GLY A 13 9.21 -20.05 -2.36
N GLY A 14 10.43 -20.14 -1.82
CA GLY A 14 10.95 -19.15 -0.88
C GLY A 14 11.06 -17.74 -1.48
N ASP A 15 11.49 -17.65 -2.74
CA ASP A 15 11.64 -16.37 -3.43
C ASP A 15 10.28 -15.73 -3.73
N VAL A 16 9.29 -16.54 -4.11
CA VAL A 16 7.91 -16.09 -4.34
C VAL A 16 7.27 -15.60 -3.03
N GLU A 17 7.48 -16.30 -1.92
CA GLU A 17 6.98 -15.87 -0.61
C GLU A 17 7.61 -14.55 -0.15
N ALA A 18 8.93 -14.41 -0.30
CA ALA A 18 9.62 -13.18 0.05
C ALA A 18 9.09 -11.99 -0.78
N LEU A 19 8.86 -12.21 -2.07
CA LEU A 19 8.32 -11.22 -2.98
C LEU A 19 6.89 -10.81 -2.58
N LEU A 20 5.98 -11.77 -2.40
CA LEU A 20 4.59 -11.49 -2.02
C LEU A 20 4.49 -10.76 -0.67
N ASN A 21 5.33 -11.15 0.30
CA ASN A 21 5.43 -10.47 1.59
C ASN A 21 6.02 -9.06 1.46
N GLY A 22 6.97 -8.83 0.54
CA GLY A 22 7.54 -7.52 0.25
C GLY A 22 6.52 -6.50 -0.28
N PHE A 23 5.55 -6.97 -1.08
CA PHE A 23 4.39 -6.17 -1.48
C PHE A 23 3.31 -6.06 -0.39
N GLY A 24 3.48 -6.79 0.72
CA GLY A 24 2.52 -6.87 1.81
C GLY A 24 1.25 -7.64 1.46
N PHE A 25 1.23 -8.41 0.39
CA PHE A 25 0.04 -9.16 -0.05
C PHE A 25 -0.19 -10.40 0.81
N THR A 26 -1.44 -10.61 1.19
CA THR A 26 -1.88 -11.88 1.76
C THR A 26 -2.05 -12.89 0.63
N TYR A 27 -1.55 -14.11 0.82
CA TYR A 27 -1.66 -15.17 -0.16
C TYR A 27 -2.09 -16.48 0.50
N PHE A 28 -2.73 -17.32 -0.31
CA PHE A 28 -2.99 -18.71 0.02
C PHE A 28 -1.94 -19.59 -0.65
N ARG A 29 -1.42 -20.58 0.07
CA ARG A 29 -0.40 -21.51 -0.42
C ARG A 29 -0.95 -22.93 -0.38
N ASP A 30 -0.90 -23.60 -1.53
CA ASP A 30 -1.12 -25.04 -1.67
C ASP A 30 0.19 -25.73 -2.08
N GLU A 31 0.31 -27.00 -1.71
CA GLU A 31 1.33 -27.90 -2.23
C GLU A 31 0.67 -29.02 -3.02
N ALA A 32 1.14 -29.25 -4.25
CA ALA A 32 0.67 -30.30 -5.12
C ALA A 32 1.86 -31.17 -5.55
N SER A 33 1.62 -32.48 -5.67
CA SER A 33 2.61 -33.43 -6.19
C SER A 33 2.09 -34.06 -7.47
N HIS A 34 2.87 -34.00 -8.54
CA HIS A 34 2.55 -34.63 -9.81
C HIS A 34 3.77 -35.33 -10.38
N GLY A 35 3.64 -36.63 -10.69
CA GLY A 35 4.72 -37.42 -11.28
C GLY A 35 5.99 -37.51 -10.43
N GLY A 36 5.89 -37.38 -9.10
CA GLY A 36 7.03 -37.38 -8.17
C GLY A 36 7.67 -36.01 -7.95
N SER A 37 7.27 -34.99 -8.74
CA SER A 37 7.70 -33.60 -8.56
C SER A 37 6.73 -32.84 -7.69
N ARG A 38 7.25 -32.00 -6.78
CA ARG A 38 6.47 -31.15 -5.87
C ARG A 38 6.43 -29.72 -6.38
N PHE A 39 5.23 -29.15 -6.38
CA PHE A 39 4.93 -27.80 -6.81
C PHE A 39 4.20 -27.06 -5.69
N LEU A 40 4.51 -25.78 -5.56
CA LEU A 40 3.88 -24.85 -4.64
C LEU A 40 3.04 -23.89 -5.47
N ARG A 41 1.77 -23.73 -5.09
CA ARG A 41 0.84 -22.82 -5.75
C ARG A 41 0.46 -21.72 -4.78
N TYR A 42 0.73 -20.49 -5.18
CA TYR A 42 0.42 -19.27 -4.45
C TYR A 42 -0.75 -18.57 -5.15
N VAL A 43 -1.79 -18.23 -4.40
CA VAL A 43 -2.96 -17.50 -4.91
C VAL A 43 -3.11 -16.22 -4.11
N THR A 44 -3.15 -15.09 -4.80
CA THR A 44 -3.33 -13.78 -4.16
C THR A 44 -4.24 -12.87 -5.00
N LEU A 45 -4.82 -11.86 -4.34
CA LEU A 45 -5.65 -10.83 -4.95
C LEU A 45 -4.85 -9.53 -5.00
N VAL A 46 -4.73 -8.99 -6.21
CA VAL A 46 -3.82 -7.90 -6.52
C VAL A 46 -4.60 -6.75 -7.17
N PRO A 47 -4.42 -5.51 -6.69
CA PRO A 47 -4.97 -4.33 -7.35
C PRO A 47 -4.39 -4.09 -8.74
N ASP A 48 -5.21 -3.63 -9.68
CA ASP A 48 -4.84 -3.57 -11.10
C ASP A 48 -3.57 -2.75 -11.36
N GLY A 49 -3.40 -1.62 -10.65
CA GLY A 49 -2.25 -0.73 -10.81
C GLY A 49 -0.89 -1.33 -10.40
N VAL A 50 -0.88 -2.45 -9.68
CA VAL A 50 0.37 -3.11 -9.22
C VAL A 50 0.55 -4.52 -9.78
N VAL A 51 -0.40 -5.01 -10.59
CA VAL A 51 -0.32 -6.35 -11.20
C VAL A 51 0.89 -6.47 -12.12
N GLU A 52 1.13 -5.49 -13.00
CA GLU A 52 2.22 -5.56 -13.97
C GLU A 52 3.60 -5.61 -13.29
N ASP A 53 3.78 -4.80 -12.24
CA ASP A 53 5.02 -4.76 -11.48
C ASP A 53 5.24 -6.06 -10.71
N LEU A 54 4.18 -6.63 -10.14
CA LEU A 54 4.23 -7.93 -9.51
C LEU A 54 4.66 -9.01 -10.52
N ILE A 55 4.02 -9.07 -11.70
CA ILE A 55 4.35 -10.06 -12.73
C ILE A 55 5.82 -9.93 -13.16
N LYS A 56 6.29 -8.71 -13.44
CA LYS A 56 7.69 -8.46 -13.82
C LYS A 56 8.69 -8.90 -12.74
N GLN A 57 8.35 -8.73 -11.46
CA GLN A 57 9.22 -9.19 -10.38
C GLN A 57 9.17 -10.70 -10.23
N VAL A 58 7.99 -11.31 -10.36
CA VAL A 58 7.84 -12.77 -10.29
C VAL A 58 8.64 -13.43 -11.42
N GLU A 59 8.51 -12.94 -12.66
CA GLU A 59 9.29 -13.41 -13.83
C GLU A 59 10.81 -13.30 -13.66
N LYS A 60 11.30 -12.37 -12.83
CA LYS A 60 12.73 -12.27 -12.50
C LYS A 60 13.15 -13.27 -11.41
N SER A 61 12.22 -13.63 -10.52
CA SER A 61 12.48 -14.52 -9.39
C SER A 61 12.29 -16.00 -9.73
N ILE A 62 11.48 -16.32 -10.73
CA ILE A 62 11.15 -17.70 -11.12
C ILE A 62 11.58 -17.97 -12.56
N ASP A 63 12.11 -19.16 -12.83
CA ASP A 63 12.35 -19.60 -14.21
C ASP A 63 11.08 -20.21 -14.80
N THR A 64 10.36 -19.43 -15.61
CA THR A 64 9.15 -19.89 -16.31
C THR A 64 9.42 -20.92 -17.41
N SER A 65 10.69 -21.15 -17.76
CA SER A 65 11.09 -22.18 -18.73
C SER A 65 11.02 -23.59 -18.13
N LYS A 66 11.01 -23.71 -16.79
CA LYS A 66 10.91 -25.00 -16.11
C LYS A 66 9.51 -25.57 -16.19
N ALA A 67 9.41 -26.87 -16.46
CA ALA A 67 8.14 -27.57 -16.56
C ALA A 67 7.35 -27.48 -15.24
N GLY A 68 6.12 -26.97 -15.32
CA GLY A 68 5.21 -26.83 -14.17
C GLY A 68 5.23 -25.44 -13.51
N ASN A 69 6.23 -24.60 -13.82
CA ASN A 69 6.21 -23.21 -13.40
C ASN A 69 5.24 -22.43 -14.28
N SER A 70 4.32 -21.67 -13.67
CA SER A 70 3.37 -20.86 -14.41
C SER A 70 2.85 -19.68 -13.58
N ILE A 71 2.46 -18.63 -14.30
CA ILE A 71 1.74 -17.48 -13.74
C ILE A 71 0.42 -17.39 -14.49
N ALA A 72 -0.68 -17.46 -13.78
CA ALA A 72 -2.02 -17.31 -14.34
C ALA A 72 -2.71 -16.08 -13.75
N LEU A 73 -3.38 -15.33 -14.61
CA LEU A 73 -4.04 -14.09 -14.27
C LEU A 73 -5.53 -14.21 -14.58
N TYR A 74 -6.36 -13.96 -13.59
CA TYR A 74 -7.81 -14.03 -13.72
C TYR A 74 -8.45 -12.70 -13.35
N ASP A 75 -9.36 -12.23 -14.19
CA ASP A 75 -10.19 -11.05 -13.89
C ASP A 75 -11.22 -11.40 -12.82
N VAL A 76 -11.26 -10.58 -11.77
CA VAL A 76 -12.18 -10.77 -10.64
C VAL A 76 -13.41 -9.88 -10.87
N ALA A 77 -14.52 -10.50 -11.28
CA ALA A 77 -15.76 -9.79 -11.59
C ALA A 77 -16.38 -9.07 -10.37
N ALA A 78 -16.21 -9.62 -9.18
CA ALA A 78 -16.63 -9.00 -7.93
C ALA A 78 -15.80 -9.55 -6.77
N TYR A 79 -15.46 -8.69 -5.81
CA TYR A 79 -14.85 -9.08 -4.55
C TYR A 79 -15.56 -8.33 -3.42
N VAL A 80 -15.78 -8.99 -2.29
CA VAL A 80 -16.41 -8.40 -1.11
C VAL A 80 -15.43 -8.53 0.05
N SER A 81 -14.50 -7.58 0.15
CA SER A 81 -13.53 -7.55 1.24
C SER A 81 -13.16 -6.12 1.58
N LYS A 82 -13.53 -5.69 2.81
CA LYS A 82 -13.17 -4.36 3.34
C LYS A 82 -11.65 -4.19 3.46
N HIS A 83 -10.92 -5.26 3.76
CA HIS A 83 -9.46 -5.23 3.87
C HIS A 83 -8.75 -5.02 2.51
N LEU A 84 -9.39 -5.39 1.40
CA LEU A 84 -8.85 -5.15 0.06
C LEU A 84 -9.23 -3.78 -0.49
N ASP A 85 -10.35 -3.22 -0.02
CA ASP A 85 -10.82 -1.87 -0.38
C ASP A 85 -9.84 -0.79 0.09
N ASP A 86 -9.25 -0.94 1.29
CA ASP A 86 -8.21 -0.03 1.79
C ASP A 86 -6.90 -0.06 0.96
N ARG A 87 -6.70 -1.12 0.16
CA ARG A 87 -5.48 -1.33 -0.64
C ARG A 87 -5.66 -1.04 -2.13
N SER A 88 -6.88 -0.95 -2.62
CA SER A 88 -7.16 -0.50 -3.99
C SER A 88 -6.80 0.97 -4.17
N GLY A 89 -7.02 1.80 -3.14
CA GLY A 89 -6.61 3.22 -3.13
C GLY A 89 -5.09 3.45 -3.26
N LEU A 90 -4.26 2.46 -2.91
CA LEU A 90 -2.79 2.53 -3.12
C LEU A 90 -2.40 2.31 -4.59
N ALA A 91 -3.22 1.57 -5.36
CA ALA A 91 -2.93 1.28 -6.77
C ALA A 91 -3.41 2.41 -7.68
N ASP A 92 -4.50 3.09 -7.34
CA ASP A 92 -4.91 4.32 -8.00
C ASP A 92 -3.87 5.44 -7.82
N ALA A 93 -3.17 5.45 -6.67
CA ALA A 93 -2.07 6.38 -6.39
C ALA A 93 -0.76 6.04 -7.14
N ALA A 94 -0.55 4.80 -7.57
CA ALA A 94 0.66 4.36 -8.27
C ALA A 94 0.55 4.50 -9.81
N GLY A 95 -0.66 4.32 -10.37
CA GLY A 95 -0.92 4.42 -11.81
C GLY A 95 -1.20 5.84 -12.32
N ALA A 96 -1.53 6.77 -11.44
CA ALA A 96 -1.63 8.17 -11.78
C ALA A 96 -0.26 8.83 -11.56
N GLY A 97 0.32 9.43 -12.60
CA GLY A 97 1.35 10.46 -12.46
C GLY A 97 0.83 11.74 -11.77
N ARG A 98 0.02 11.59 -10.72
CA ARG A 98 -0.51 12.61 -9.83
C ARG A 98 0.29 12.58 -8.54
N GLY A 99 1.58 12.87 -8.69
CA GLY A 99 2.49 13.00 -7.57
C GLY A 99 2.02 14.09 -6.63
N LEU A 100 1.96 13.78 -5.32
CA LEU A 100 1.79 14.71 -4.19
C LEU A 100 0.55 15.64 -4.16
N GLU A 101 -0.03 16.02 -5.30
CA GLU A 101 -1.15 16.96 -5.43
C GLU A 101 -2.46 16.39 -4.89
N GLU A 102 -2.71 15.09 -5.06
CA GLU A 102 -3.90 14.42 -4.48
C GLU A 102 -3.76 14.14 -2.98
N LEU A 103 -2.53 14.05 -2.44
CA LEU A 103 -2.30 14.08 -0.99
C LEU A 103 -2.41 15.50 -0.43
N THR A 104 -2.17 16.54 -1.24
CA THR A 104 -2.43 17.92 -0.82
C THR A 104 -3.90 18.32 -0.88
N GLN A 105 -4.78 17.69 -1.66
CA GLN A 105 -6.20 18.11 -1.68
C GLN A 105 -6.93 17.92 -0.34
N PRO A 106 -6.78 16.79 0.39
CA PRO A 106 -7.30 16.66 1.74
C PRO A 106 -6.61 17.63 2.70
N LEU A 107 -5.29 17.81 2.54
CA LEU A 107 -4.48 18.71 3.37
C LEU A 107 -4.82 20.19 3.15
N GLU A 108 -5.11 20.66 1.94
CA GLU A 108 -5.51 22.04 1.59
C GLU A 108 -6.88 22.40 2.16
N ARG A 109 -7.77 21.41 2.33
CA ARG A 109 -9.05 21.61 3.03
C ARG A 109 -8.86 21.81 4.54
N PHE A 110 -7.79 21.25 5.11
CA PHE A 110 -7.34 21.51 6.49
C PHE A 110 -6.34 22.69 6.59
N LEU A 111 -5.68 23.10 5.49
CA LEU A 111 -4.65 24.14 5.37
C LEU A 111 -5.11 25.43 4.69
N LYS A 112 -6.42 25.62 4.51
CA LYS A 112 -6.98 26.97 4.44
C LYS A 112 -7.45 27.37 5.82
N PRO A 113 -6.57 27.79 6.75
CA PRO A 113 -7.03 28.59 7.87
C PRO A 113 -7.76 29.77 7.24
N GLU A 114 -9.02 29.93 7.63
CA GLU A 114 -9.71 31.19 7.43
C GLU A 114 -8.80 32.31 7.98
N ARG A 115 -8.71 33.48 7.32
CA ARG A 115 -7.76 34.54 7.72
C ARG A 115 -7.90 34.91 9.21
N SER A 116 -9.10 34.76 9.75
CA SER A 116 -9.45 34.82 11.18
C SER A 116 -8.67 33.82 12.04
N THR A 117 -8.62 32.55 11.65
CA THR A 117 -7.90 31.49 12.38
C THR A 117 -6.39 31.71 12.39
N LEU A 118 -5.81 32.14 11.25
CA LEU A 118 -4.38 32.49 11.18
C LEU A 118 -4.03 33.67 12.08
N ALA A 119 -4.87 34.71 12.08
CA ALA A 119 -4.69 35.85 12.97
C ALA A 119 -4.82 35.44 14.44
N MET A 120 -5.77 34.57 14.78
CA MET A 120 -5.96 34.07 16.14
C MET A 120 -4.76 33.25 16.62
N VAL A 121 -4.23 32.33 15.80
CA VAL A 121 -3.02 31.55 16.13
C VAL A 121 -1.82 32.47 16.34
N PHE A 122 -1.65 33.50 15.49
CA PHE A 122 -0.55 34.45 15.63
C PHE A 122 -0.65 35.28 16.92
N ILE A 123 -1.85 35.74 17.27
CA ILE A 123 -2.10 36.48 18.51
C ILE A 123 -1.86 35.58 19.72
N ALA A 124 -2.44 34.38 19.74
CA ALA A 124 -2.27 33.41 20.81
C ALA A 124 -0.79 33.07 21.05
N THR A 125 -0.05 32.82 19.97
CA THR A 125 1.40 32.54 20.05
C THR A 125 2.18 33.74 20.60
N THR A 126 1.82 34.97 20.20
CA THR A 126 2.49 36.18 20.69
C THR A 126 2.21 36.42 22.17
N VAL A 127 0.96 36.21 22.61
CA VAL A 127 0.54 36.35 24.01
C VAL A 127 1.19 35.29 24.88
N ALA A 128 1.22 34.03 24.43
CA ALA A 128 1.89 32.94 25.12
C ALA A 128 3.40 33.20 25.26
N LEU A 129 4.06 33.70 24.19
CA LEU A 129 5.48 34.02 24.24
C LEU A 129 5.78 35.21 25.17
N ALA A 130 4.92 36.23 25.19
CA ALA A 130 5.03 37.33 26.15
C ALA A 130 4.80 36.87 27.59
N GLY A 131 3.81 36.00 27.82
CA GLY A 131 3.54 35.39 29.13
C GLY A 131 4.71 34.55 29.63
N LEU A 132 5.38 33.82 28.73
CA LEU A 132 6.58 33.03 29.03
C LEU A 132 7.78 33.93 29.39
N LEU A 133 7.99 35.04 28.66
CA LEU A 133 9.06 36.00 28.94
C LEU A 133 8.85 36.78 30.24
N MET A 134 7.59 37.01 30.62
CA MET A 134 7.21 37.67 31.87
C MET A 134 7.08 36.72 33.06
N ASP A 135 7.38 35.42 32.86
CA ASP A 135 7.28 34.34 33.86
C ASP A 135 5.90 34.28 34.55
N ASN A 136 4.83 34.55 33.77
CA ASN A 136 3.46 34.57 34.26
C ASN A 136 2.64 33.41 33.65
N PRO A 137 2.52 32.28 34.36
CA PRO A 137 1.92 31.06 33.82
C PRO A 137 0.41 31.17 33.58
N VAL A 138 -0.27 32.13 34.21
CA VAL A 138 -1.72 32.34 34.01
C VAL A 138 -2.02 32.83 32.60
N ILE A 139 -1.11 33.61 32.01
CA ILE A 139 -1.24 34.13 30.64
C ILE A 139 -0.96 33.03 29.61
N VAL A 140 -0.12 32.04 29.94
CA VAL A 140 0.25 30.93 29.06
C VAL A 140 -0.86 29.88 28.98
N ILE A 141 -1.60 29.65 30.07
CA ILE A 141 -2.66 28.62 30.13
C ILE A 141 -3.99 29.13 29.52
N GLY A 142 -4.22 30.44 29.49
CA GLY A 142 -5.44 31.06 28.96
C GLY A 142 -5.38 31.52 27.50
N ALA A 143 -4.22 31.38 26.84
CA ALA A 143 -3.99 31.77 25.45
C ALA A 143 -4.23 30.62 24.46
#